data_AF-A0A3B3XP91-F1
#
_entry.id   AF-A0A3B3XP91-F1
#
_cell.length_a   1.000
_cell.length_b   1.000
_cell.length_c   1.000
_cell.angle_alpha   90.00
_cell.angle_beta   90.00
_cell.angle_gamma   90.00
#
_symmetry.space_group_name_H-M   'P 1'
#
loop_
_entity.id
_entity.type
_entity.pdbx_description
1 polymer ?
#
loop_
_entity_poly.entity_id
_entity_poly.type
_entity_poly.pdbx_seq_one_letter_code
_entity_poly.pdbx_strand_id
1 'polypeptide(L)'
;MLFKKKRDQLKEAVAWGNEEVKNRELLLRSQEETQRLQRRAGRHQEKRDKIDRHNRRLVELLERRSREQHNKLSQLAVLRRDHIQELITHIFHMQEEKQSSRDLSDVSEVDLALTSSTVTELAEARRTTYLSGRWIWDDQNGETSISITGTPVVLPSNGDCSAYYSWVEEKSTSSGPGKELDHINPAHTISAALCYATQLVTILSHILDVNLPKRLCNSEFCGENLNRHRFTRSLNKLNTNILHLCFSQHVNSEKLHPHHTLRNIMFLVSLDNNNLGRTGSFEVSSDLEESIEFVEPEASGLTEESGDESVTDEETDLGTDWETVPSPRFCDIPSQAGLSAFNHNLMWRCSSPTSPPTTASSASSGCFTAISKLSRID
;
A
#
# COMPACT_ATOMS: atom_id res chain seq x y z
N MET A 1 36.92 -93.20 -38.18
CA MET A 1 35.82 -92.22 -38.06
C MET A 1 35.20 -92.13 -36.65
N LEU A 2 35.00 -93.24 -35.94
CA LEU A 2 34.39 -93.27 -34.60
C LEU A 2 35.08 -92.41 -33.52
N PHE A 3 36.41 -92.44 -33.43
CA PHE A 3 37.15 -91.64 -32.42
C PHE A 3 37.03 -90.13 -32.63
N LYS A 4 36.92 -89.68 -33.89
CA LYS A 4 36.75 -88.26 -34.25
C LYS A 4 35.37 -87.77 -33.78
N LYS A 5 34.32 -88.55 -34.07
CA LYS A 5 32.94 -88.28 -33.64
C LYS A 5 32.80 -88.21 -32.10
N LYS A 6 33.45 -89.13 -31.38
CA LYS A 6 33.43 -89.17 -29.91
C LYS A 6 34.18 -87.99 -29.27
N ARG A 7 35.30 -87.57 -29.87
CA ARG A 7 36.06 -86.38 -29.46
C ARG A 7 35.26 -85.10 -29.69
N ASP A 8 34.58 -84.99 -30.83
CA ASP A 8 33.81 -83.79 -31.17
C ASP A 8 32.56 -83.67 -30.27
N GLN A 9 31.89 -84.78 -29.93
CA GLN A 9 30.84 -84.84 -28.90
C GLN A 9 31.32 -84.39 -27.51
N LEU A 10 32.54 -84.78 -27.11
CA LEU A 10 33.11 -84.36 -25.83
C LEU A 10 33.40 -82.85 -25.81
N LYS A 11 33.85 -82.28 -26.94
CA LYS A 11 34.06 -80.83 -27.08
C LYS A 11 32.76 -80.05 -26.98
N GLU A 12 31.68 -80.52 -27.61
CA GLU A 12 30.35 -79.92 -27.47
C GLU A 12 29.85 -79.99 -26.02
N ALA A 13 30.01 -81.13 -25.34
CA ALA A 13 29.62 -81.28 -23.94
C ALA A 13 30.39 -80.33 -23.01
N VAL A 14 31.71 -80.16 -23.23
CA VAL A 14 32.54 -79.21 -22.48
C VAL A 14 32.16 -77.76 -22.79
N ALA A 15 31.91 -77.43 -24.06
CA ALA A 15 31.47 -76.10 -24.46
C ALA A 15 30.11 -75.75 -23.82
N TRP A 16 29.18 -76.69 -23.83
CA TRP A 16 27.88 -76.54 -23.18
C TRP A 16 28.01 -76.38 -21.66
N GLY A 17 28.84 -77.20 -21.01
CA GLY A 17 29.11 -77.08 -19.58
C GLY A 17 29.74 -75.75 -19.18
N ASN A 18 30.68 -75.23 -19.99
CA ASN A 18 31.28 -73.92 -19.77
C ASN A 18 30.27 -72.77 -19.93
N GLU A 19 29.37 -72.86 -20.92
CA GLU A 19 28.32 -71.85 -21.13
C GLU A 19 27.29 -71.88 -19.99
N GLU A 20 26.93 -73.05 -19.49
CA GLU A 20 26.04 -73.20 -18.34
C GLU A 20 26.65 -72.60 -17.06
N VAL A 21 27.95 -72.84 -16.80
CA VAL A 21 28.67 -72.23 -15.68
C VAL A 21 28.68 -70.70 -15.81
N LYS A 22 28.98 -70.18 -17.01
CA LYS A 22 28.98 -68.74 -17.29
C LYS A 22 27.60 -68.10 -17.12
N ASN A 23 26.54 -68.76 -17.58
CA ASN A 23 25.16 -68.31 -17.39
C ASN A 23 24.78 -68.29 -15.90
N ARG A 24 25.22 -69.30 -15.14
CA ARG A 24 25.00 -69.35 -13.69
C ARG A 24 25.74 -68.22 -12.94
N GLU A 25 26.96 -67.89 -13.35
CA GLU A 25 27.70 -66.74 -12.81
C GLU A 25 27.02 -65.40 -13.14
N LEU A 26 26.52 -65.22 -14.37
CA LEU A 26 25.77 -64.02 -14.77
C LEU A 26 24.48 -63.86 -13.96
N LEU A 27 23.76 -64.96 -13.74
CA LEU A 27 22.55 -64.98 -12.93
C LEU A 27 22.85 -64.55 -11.47
N LEU A 28 23.90 -65.09 -10.87
CA LEU A 28 24.33 -64.73 -9.52
C LEU A 28 24.69 -63.24 -9.42
N ARG A 29 25.45 -62.71 -10.37
CA ARG A 29 25.78 -61.27 -10.41
C ARG A 29 24.54 -60.39 -10.55
N SER A 30 23.60 -60.77 -11.41
CA SER A 30 22.32 -60.06 -11.58
C SER A 30 21.49 -60.08 -10.29
N GLN A 31 21.47 -61.21 -9.58
CA GLN A 31 20.78 -61.34 -8.29
C GLN A 31 21.42 -60.44 -7.22
N GLU A 32 22.75 -60.43 -7.11
CA GLU A 32 23.48 -59.56 -6.18
C GLU A 32 23.22 -58.07 -6.46
N GLU A 33 23.23 -57.68 -7.74
CA GLU A 33 22.93 -56.31 -8.15
C GLU A 33 21.48 -55.92 -7.80
N THR A 34 20.52 -56.81 -8.05
CA THR A 34 19.11 -56.61 -7.67
C THR A 34 18.96 -56.44 -6.17
N GLN A 35 19.62 -57.27 -5.36
CA GLN A 35 19.61 -57.14 -3.89
C GLN A 35 20.27 -55.83 -3.43
N ARG A 36 21.32 -55.36 -4.11
CA ARG A 36 21.97 -54.08 -3.82
C ARG A 36 21.04 -52.91 -4.13
N LEU A 37 20.33 -52.96 -5.27
CA LEU A 37 19.35 -51.95 -5.66
C LEU A 37 18.17 -51.92 -4.70
N GLN A 38 17.65 -53.08 -4.28
CA GLN A 38 16.56 -53.18 -3.33
C GLN A 38 16.93 -52.58 -1.97
N ARG A 39 18.15 -52.84 -1.47
CA ARG A 39 18.67 -52.18 -0.26
C ARG A 39 18.78 -50.66 -0.43
N ARG A 40 19.16 -50.17 -1.61
CA ARG A 40 19.23 -48.71 -1.89
C ARG A 40 17.84 -48.10 -1.95
N ALA A 41 16.88 -48.79 -2.57
CA ALA A 41 15.48 -48.37 -2.64
C ALA A 41 14.85 -48.25 -1.24
N GLY A 42 15.10 -49.22 -0.34
CA GLY A 42 14.64 -49.17 1.05
C GLY A 42 15.13 -47.92 1.79
N ARG A 43 16.45 -47.60 1.71
CA ARG A 43 17.00 -46.38 2.33
C ARG A 43 16.41 -45.10 1.76
N HIS A 44 16.13 -45.06 0.45
CA HIS A 44 15.48 -43.91 -0.17
C HIS A 44 14.03 -43.77 0.25
N GLN A 45 13.33 -44.89 0.45
CA GLN A 45 11.97 -44.89 0.98
C GLN A 45 11.92 -44.33 2.40
N GLU A 46 12.80 -44.81 3.29
CA GLU A 46 12.91 -44.28 4.65
C GLU A 46 13.19 -42.77 4.69
N LYS A 47 14.06 -42.28 3.79
CA LYS A 47 14.34 -40.85 3.63
C LYS A 47 13.10 -40.08 3.19
N ARG A 48 12.37 -40.59 2.19
CA ARG A 48 11.12 -39.99 1.73
C ARG A 48 10.10 -39.93 2.85
N ASP A 49 9.88 -41.03 3.56
CA ASP A 49 8.94 -41.06 4.68
C ASP A 49 9.35 -40.09 5.80
N LYS A 50 10.66 -39.90 6.04
CA LYS A 50 11.17 -38.92 7.01
C LYS A 50 10.90 -37.48 6.56
N ILE A 51 11.11 -37.18 5.28
CA ILE A 51 10.82 -35.87 4.69
C ILE A 51 9.32 -35.61 4.73
N ASP A 52 8.49 -36.57 4.34
CA ASP A 52 7.03 -36.42 4.35
C ASP A 52 6.50 -36.16 5.75
N ARG A 53 7.01 -36.89 6.77
CA ARG A 53 6.67 -36.61 8.17
C ARG A 53 7.10 -35.22 8.62
N HIS A 54 8.26 -34.75 8.17
CA HIS A 54 8.75 -33.40 8.50
C HIS A 54 7.88 -32.32 7.84
N ASN A 55 7.57 -32.48 6.55
CA ASN A 55 6.73 -31.55 5.79
C ASN A 55 5.32 -31.47 6.38
N ARG A 56 4.71 -32.61 6.76
CA ARG A 56 3.40 -32.61 7.44
C ARG A 56 3.43 -31.79 8.72
N ARG A 57 4.44 -31.96 9.56
CA ARG A 57 4.60 -31.15 10.79
C ARG A 57 4.78 -29.67 10.49
N LEU A 58 5.52 -29.31 9.43
CA LEU A 58 5.69 -27.91 9.03
C LEU A 58 4.37 -27.30 8.56
N VAL A 59 3.59 -28.02 7.75
CA VAL A 59 2.27 -27.58 7.30
C VAL A 59 1.34 -27.35 8.49
N GLU A 60 1.25 -28.31 9.42
CA GLU A 60 0.45 -28.19 10.64
C GLU A 60 0.87 -26.96 11.49
N LEU A 61 2.18 -26.71 11.61
CA LEU A 61 2.70 -25.54 12.32
C LEU A 61 2.36 -24.22 11.63
N LEU A 62 2.51 -24.16 10.29
CA LEU A 62 2.18 -22.97 9.50
C LEU A 62 0.69 -22.66 9.57
N GLU A 63 -0.16 -23.66 9.42
CA GLU A 63 -1.61 -23.49 9.54
C GLU A 63 -2.02 -23.04 10.94
N ARG A 64 -1.41 -23.62 11.99
CA ARG A 64 -1.67 -23.19 13.37
C ARG A 64 -1.28 -21.73 13.58
N ARG A 65 -0.09 -21.33 13.13
CA ARG A 65 0.38 -19.93 13.23
C ARG A 65 -0.48 -18.97 12.42
N SER A 66 -0.90 -19.38 11.22
CA SER A 66 -1.80 -18.60 10.36
C SER A 66 -3.15 -18.37 11.04
N ARG A 67 -3.75 -19.42 11.64
CA ARG A 67 -4.99 -19.29 12.42
C ARG A 67 -4.82 -18.37 13.64
N GLU A 68 -3.74 -18.54 14.40
CA GLU A 68 -3.44 -17.67 15.55
C GLU A 68 -3.28 -16.21 15.15
N GLN A 69 -2.57 -15.94 14.05
CA GLN A 69 -2.40 -14.59 13.50
C GLN A 69 -3.73 -14.01 13.02
N HIS A 70 -4.52 -14.79 12.27
CA HIS A 70 -5.83 -14.36 11.79
C HIS A 70 -6.77 -14.00 12.94
N ASN A 71 -6.80 -14.82 13.99
CA ASN A 71 -7.60 -14.55 15.20
C ASN A 71 -7.17 -13.26 15.89
N LYS A 72 -5.85 -13.02 16.03
CA LYS A 72 -5.33 -11.77 16.63
C LYS A 72 -5.69 -10.55 15.79
N LEU A 73 -5.55 -10.64 14.47
CA LEU A 73 -5.92 -9.55 13.56
C LEU A 73 -7.43 -9.27 13.59
N SER A 74 -8.26 -10.31 13.68
CA SER A 74 -9.71 -10.15 13.83
C SER A 74 -10.09 -9.46 15.14
N GLN A 75 -9.47 -9.85 16.26
CA GLN A 75 -9.66 -9.17 17.55
C GLN A 75 -9.22 -7.71 17.50
N LEU A 76 -8.06 -7.44 16.88
CA LEU A 76 -7.56 -6.09 16.69
C LEU A 76 -8.50 -5.23 15.83
N ALA A 77 -9.06 -5.79 14.77
CA ALA A 77 -10.02 -5.10 13.91
C ALA A 77 -11.29 -4.68 14.67
N VAL A 78 -11.79 -5.55 15.56
CA VAL A 78 -12.94 -5.22 16.43
C VAL A 78 -12.58 -4.09 17.39
N LEU A 79 -11.45 -4.16 18.09
CA LEU A 79 -11.01 -3.09 19.00
C LEU A 79 -10.83 -1.75 18.29
N ARG A 80 -10.23 -1.75 17.09
CA ARG A 80 -10.07 -0.56 16.27
C ARG A 80 -11.42 0.04 15.89
N ARG A 81 -12.38 -0.81 15.49
CA ARG A 81 -13.74 -0.38 15.16
C ARG A 81 -14.40 0.27 16.38
N ASP A 82 -14.33 -0.37 17.54
CA ASP A 82 -14.95 0.15 18.76
C ASP A 82 -14.36 1.52 19.14
N HIS A 83 -13.03 1.66 19.12
CA HIS A 83 -12.36 2.93 19.38
C HIS A 83 -12.74 4.03 18.36
N ILE A 84 -12.87 3.68 17.07
CA ILE A 84 -13.31 4.63 16.04
C ILE A 84 -14.75 5.05 16.30
N GLN A 85 -15.63 4.13 16.67
CA GLN A 85 -17.02 4.47 17.00
C GLN A 85 -17.11 5.39 18.22
N GLU A 86 -16.34 5.13 19.27
CA GLU A 86 -16.26 6.04 20.43
C GLU A 86 -15.75 7.44 20.02
N LEU A 87 -14.71 7.49 19.19
CA LEU A 87 -14.12 8.74 18.69
C LEU A 87 -15.13 9.57 17.89
N ILE A 88 -15.85 8.95 16.95
CA ILE A 88 -16.87 9.62 16.14
C ILE A 88 -18.07 10.01 16.99
N THR A 89 -18.49 9.17 17.93
CA THR A 89 -19.69 9.44 18.74
C THR A 89 -19.48 10.59 19.72
N HIS A 90 -18.30 10.68 20.34
CA HIS A 90 -18.06 11.58 21.47
C HIS A 90 -17.22 12.81 21.15
N ILE A 91 -16.35 12.75 20.14
CA ILE A 91 -15.42 13.84 19.82
C ILE A 91 -15.77 14.42 18.46
N PHE A 92 -15.79 13.60 17.41
CA PHE A 92 -16.01 14.03 16.03
C PHE A 92 -17.40 13.66 15.54
N HIS A 93 -18.42 14.12 16.26
CA HIS A 93 -19.80 13.87 15.85
C HIS A 93 -20.05 14.49 14.47
N MET A 94 -20.48 13.66 13.51
CA MET A 94 -20.80 14.09 12.15
C MET A 94 -22.28 13.88 11.86
N GLN A 95 -22.96 14.93 11.40
CA GLN A 95 -24.38 14.90 11.07
C GLN A 95 -24.63 15.56 9.71
N GLU A 96 -25.50 14.93 8.92
CA GLU A 96 -25.97 15.52 7.68
C GLU A 96 -27.14 16.47 7.96
N GLU A 97 -27.00 17.71 7.55
CA GLU A 97 -27.97 18.80 7.70
C GLU A 97 -28.53 19.16 6.32
N LYS A 98 -29.85 19.00 6.14
CA LYS A 98 -30.54 19.53 4.97
C LYS A 98 -30.81 21.01 5.18
N GLN A 99 -30.36 21.87 4.27
CA GLN A 99 -30.82 23.25 4.27
C GLN A 99 -32.31 23.25 3.96
N SER A 100 -33.14 23.59 4.94
CA SER A 100 -34.58 23.78 4.70
C SER A 100 -34.75 24.99 3.78
N SER A 101 -35.21 24.78 2.55
CA SER A 101 -35.61 25.84 1.63
C SER A 101 -36.82 26.58 2.20
N ARG A 102 -36.57 27.61 3.02
CA ARG A 102 -37.54 28.67 3.26
C ARG A 102 -37.47 29.59 2.05
N ASP A 103 -38.28 29.31 1.04
CA ASP A 103 -38.81 30.26 0.02
C ASP A 103 -39.11 29.54 -1.31
N LEU A 104 -40.11 28.65 -1.34
CA LEU A 104 -40.72 28.18 -2.60
C LEU A 104 -42.24 28.01 -2.46
N SER A 105 -42.91 28.93 -1.75
CA SER A 105 -44.37 28.96 -1.62
C SER A 105 -45.05 29.89 -2.62
N ASP A 106 -44.51 30.05 -3.84
CA ASP A 106 -45.17 30.82 -4.90
C ASP A 106 -44.77 30.34 -6.31
N VAL A 107 -45.19 29.13 -6.70
CA VAL A 107 -45.19 28.71 -8.11
C VAL A 107 -46.51 28.01 -8.43
N SER A 108 -47.28 28.64 -9.33
CA SER A 108 -48.61 28.23 -9.80
C SER A 108 -48.66 26.80 -10.35
N GLU A 109 -49.70 26.07 -9.94
CA GLU A 109 -49.88 24.61 -10.01
C GLU A 109 -50.07 24.04 -11.44
N VAL A 110 -50.14 24.87 -12.48
CA VAL A 110 -50.57 24.45 -13.83
C VAL A 110 -49.40 24.24 -14.81
N ASP A 111 -48.21 24.81 -14.53
CA ASP A 111 -47.01 24.63 -15.38
C ASP A 111 -46.06 23.53 -14.86
N LEU A 112 -46.39 22.95 -13.70
CA LEU A 112 -45.54 22.02 -12.95
C LEU A 112 -45.51 20.61 -13.56
N ALA A 113 -46.55 20.16 -14.25
CA ALA A 113 -46.66 18.78 -14.73
C ALA A 113 -45.86 18.48 -16.01
N LEU A 114 -45.69 19.48 -16.90
CA LEU A 114 -44.90 19.33 -18.14
C LEU A 114 -43.41 19.67 -17.91
N THR A 115 -43.11 20.53 -16.94
CA THR A 115 -41.74 20.81 -16.50
C THR A 115 -41.21 19.75 -15.54
N SER A 116 -42.05 19.03 -14.79
CA SER A 116 -41.62 18.02 -13.83
C SER A 116 -40.80 16.88 -14.47
N SER A 117 -41.14 16.39 -15.66
CA SER A 117 -40.38 15.29 -16.30
C SER A 117 -38.97 15.72 -16.69
N THR A 118 -38.83 16.86 -17.38
CA THR A 118 -37.52 17.38 -17.81
C THR A 118 -36.71 17.94 -16.64
N VAL A 119 -37.36 18.55 -15.64
CA VAL A 119 -36.71 19.00 -14.40
C VAL A 119 -36.25 17.80 -13.56
N THR A 120 -37.00 16.70 -13.54
CA THR A 120 -36.57 15.46 -12.85
C THR A 120 -35.40 14.80 -13.60
N GLU A 121 -35.45 14.71 -14.93
CA GLU A 121 -34.33 14.21 -15.74
C GLU A 121 -33.09 15.11 -15.63
N LEU A 122 -33.25 16.43 -15.60
CA LEU A 122 -32.15 17.37 -15.39
C LEU A 122 -31.61 17.31 -13.95
N ALA A 123 -32.47 17.15 -12.96
CA ALA A 123 -32.05 16.94 -11.58
C ALA A 123 -31.29 15.62 -11.43
N GLU A 124 -31.73 14.55 -12.09
CA GLU A 124 -31.04 13.25 -12.14
C GLU A 124 -29.72 13.32 -12.91
N ALA A 125 -29.67 14.03 -14.04
CA ALA A 125 -28.44 14.25 -14.80
C ALA A 125 -27.42 15.09 -14.00
N ARG A 126 -27.89 16.06 -13.21
CA ARG A 126 -27.04 16.84 -12.27
C ARG A 126 -26.54 16.00 -11.09
N ARG A 127 -27.15 14.84 -10.82
CA ARG A 127 -26.68 13.86 -9.83
C ARG A 127 -25.65 12.90 -10.40
N THR A 128 -25.33 12.96 -11.69
CA THR A 128 -24.30 12.10 -12.29
C THR A 128 -23.14 12.92 -12.80
N THR A 129 -21.96 12.76 -12.19
CA THR A 129 -20.72 13.40 -12.65
C THR A 129 -19.81 12.35 -13.27
N TYR A 130 -19.31 12.60 -14.48
CA TYR A 130 -18.33 11.73 -15.12
C TYR A 130 -16.91 12.18 -14.77
N LEU A 131 -16.20 11.38 -13.98
CA LEU A 131 -14.81 11.62 -13.60
C LEU A 131 -13.94 10.44 -14.04
N SER A 132 -12.90 10.76 -14.81
CA SER A 132 -11.82 9.83 -15.24
C SER A 132 -12.31 8.45 -15.68
N GLY A 133 -13.28 8.40 -16.59
CA GLY A 133 -13.76 7.13 -17.15
C GLY A 133 -15.00 6.56 -16.48
N ARG A 134 -15.52 7.20 -15.43
CA ARG A 134 -16.56 6.64 -14.57
C ARG A 134 -17.69 7.63 -14.27
N TRP A 135 -18.93 7.15 -14.32
CA TRP A 135 -20.09 7.87 -13.77
C TRP A 135 -20.19 7.68 -12.25
N ILE A 136 -20.16 8.78 -11.51
CA ILE A 136 -20.37 8.81 -10.07
C ILE A 136 -21.70 9.49 -9.78
N TRP A 137 -22.51 8.90 -8.91
CA TRP A 137 -23.81 9.45 -8.50
C TRP A 137 -23.63 10.30 -7.24
N ASP A 138 -23.84 11.60 -7.35
CA ASP A 138 -23.96 12.55 -6.23
C ASP A 138 -25.43 12.62 -5.82
N ASP A 139 -25.77 12.12 -4.63
CA ASP A 139 -27.15 12.00 -4.18
C ASP A 139 -27.78 13.35 -3.81
N GLN A 140 -26.98 14.42 -3.71
CA GLN A 140 -27.37 15.68 -3.10
C GLN A 140 -26.83 16.86 -3.92
N ASN A 141 -27.73 17.60 -4.58
CA ASN A 141 -27.45 18.72 -5.48
C ASN A 141 -26.78 19.97 -4.83
N GLY A 142 -25.94 19.80 -3.80
CA GLY A 142 -25.29 20.86 -3.03
C GLY A 142 -26.14 21.47 -1.91
N GLU A 143 -27.37 20.99 -1.69
CA GLU A 143 -28.31 21.51 -0.67
C GLU A 143 -28.09 20.93 0.74
N THR A 144 -27.12 20.03 0.89
CA THR A 144 -26.78 19.36 2.14
C THR A 144 -25.39 19.76 2.61
N SER A 145 -25.29 20.00 3.91
CA SER A 145 -24.04 20.25 4.59
C SER A 145 -23.81 19.18 5.65
N ILE A 146 -22.56 18.81 5.87
CA ILE A 146 -22.17 17.89 6.93
C ILE A 146 -21.52 18.72 8.03
N SER A 147 -22.07 18.68 9.24
CA SER A 147 -21.42 19.25 10.41
C SER A 147 -20.38 18.28 10.98
N ILE A 148 -19.28 18.81 11.49
CA ILE A 148 -18.26 18.04 12.23
C ILE A 148 -18.05 18.75 13.57
N THR A 149 -18.19 18.03 14.68
CA THR A 149 -18.20 18.57 16.06
C THR A 149 -19.39 19.50 16.39
N GLY A 150 -20.39 19.57 15.50
CA GLY A 150 -21.61 20.37 15.67
C GLY A 150 -21.56 21.74 14.97
N THR A 151 -22.69 22.44 14.96
CA THR A 151 -22.80 23.78 14.36
C THR A 151 -22.00 24.83 15.18
N PRO A 152 -21.38 25.83 14.52
CA PRO A 152 -21.51 26.19 13.11
C PRO A 152 -20.50 25.50 12.15
N VAL A 153 -19.73 24.50 12.61
CA VAL A 153 -18.62 23.93 11.85
C VAL A 153 -19.13 22.92 10.80
N VAL A 154 -19.37 23.41 9.59
CA VAL A 154 -20.00 22.65 8.49
C VAL A 154 -19.22 22.73 7.19
N LEU A 155 -19.30 21.66 6.39
CA LEU A 155 -18.80 21.61 5.02
C LEU A 155 -19.90 21.14 4.06
N PRO A 156 -20.03 21.71 2.86
CA PRO A 156 -20.93 21.17 1.84
C PRO A 156 -20.64 19.69 1.55
N SER A 157 -21.68 18.87 1.44
CA SER A 157 -21.55 17.41 1.25
C SER A 157 -20.80 17.06 -0.04
N ASN A 158 -20.98 17.89 -1.07
CA ASN A 158 -20.33 17.80 -2.38
C ASN A 158 -18.89 18.35 -2.41
N GLY A 159 -18.39 18.89 -1.30
CA GLY A 159 -17.05 19.46 -1.22
C GLY A 159 -16.87 20.83 -1.89
N ASP A 160 -17.96 21.51 -2.29
CA ASP A 160 -17.86 22.85 -2.88
C ASP A 160 -17.39 23.87 -1.84
N CYS A 161 -16.17 24.37 -2.01
CA CYS A 161 -15.59 25.41 -1.16
C CYS A 161 -15.68 26.81 -1.80
N SER A 162 -16.56 27.04 -2.77
CA SER A 162 -16.76 28.34 -3.44
C SER A 162 -16.96 29.51 -2.48
N ALA A 163 -17.71 29.30 -1.40
CA ALA A 163 -17.93 30.30 -0.34
C ALA A 163 -16.61 30.75 0.34
N TYR A 164 -15.60 29.89 0.43
CA TYR A 164 -14.26 30.25 0.89
C TYR A 164 -13.58 31.19 -0.12
N TYR A 165 -13.57 30.81 -1.40
CA TYR A 165 -12.90 31.58 -2.46
C TYR A 165 -13.51 32.98 -2.62
N SER A 166 -14.84 33.08 -2.69
CA SER A 166 -15.54 34.36 -2.80
C SER A 166 -15.22 35.30 -1.64
N TRP A 167 -15.13 34.77 -0.41
CA TRP A 167 -14.78 35.57 0.75
C TRP A 167 -13.34 36.07 0.72
N VAL A 168 -12.38 35.22 0.31
CA VAL A 168 -10.96 35.60 0.18
C VAL A 168 -10.77 36.68 -0.88
N GLU A 169 -11.49 36.61 -2.00
CA GLU A 169 -11.46 37.62 -3.07
C GLU A 169 -12.12 38.95 -2.64
N GLU A 170 -13.27 38.91 -1.96
CA GLU A 170 -13.97 40.10 -1.45
C GLU A 170 -13.10 40.83 -0.40
N LYS A 171 -12.42 40.10 0.48
CA LYS A 171 -11.49 40.67 1.46
C LYS A 171 -10.26 41.31 0.80
N SER A 172 -9.75 40.70 -0.28
CA SER A 172 -8.59 41.23 -1.01
C SER A 172 -8.91 42.54 -1.73
N THR A 173 -10.18 42.75 -2.10
CA THR A 173 -10.65 43.94 -2.82
C THR A 173 -11.26 45.01 -1.91
N SER A 174 -11.78 44.63 -0.75
CA SER A 174 -12.45 45.52 0.22
C SER A 174 -11.58 45.82 1.43
N SER A 175 -10.48 46.55 1.24
CA SER A 175 -9.73 47.19 2.33
C SER A 175 -10.40 48.52 2.73
N GLY A 176 -11.60 48.45 3.31
CA GLY A 176 -12.33 49.60 3.86
C GLY A 176 -12.55 49.44 5.37
N PRO A 177 -12.26 50.45 6.21
CA PRO A 177 -12.43 50.34 7.65
C PRO A 177 -13.92 50.45 8.01
N GLY A 178 -14.50 49.38 8.55
CA GLY A 178 -15.78 49.42 9.26
C GLY A 178 -16.94 48.68 8.61
N LYS A 179 -16.86 47.35 8.48
CA LYS A 179 -18.06 46.50 8.29
C LYS A 179 -18.14 45.47 9.41
N GLU A 180 -19.31 45.43 10.03
CA GLU A 180 -19.65 44.85 11.33
C GLU A 180 -19.28 43.37 11.51
N LEU A 181 -18.96 43.03 12.77
CA LEU A 181 -18.36 41.81 13.27
C LEU A 181 -19.33 40.63 13.53
N ASP A 182 -20.60 40.71 13.11
CA ASP A 182 -21.66 39.83 13.65
C ASP A 182 -22.18 38.73 12.71
N HIS A 183 -21.45 38.41 11.64
CA HIS A 183 -21.76 37.27 10.77
C HIS A 183 -20.61 36.26 10.80
N ILE A 184 -20.93 35.00 11.13
CA ILE A 184 -19.97 33.89 11.13
C ILE A 184 -19.31 33.85 9.76
N ASN A 185 -18.00 34.08 9.74
CA ASN A 185 -17.22 34.09 8.50
C ASN A 185 -17.22 32.68 7.88
N PRO A 186 -17.72 32.49 6.64
CA PRO A 186 -17.73 31.18 5.98
C PRO A 186 -16.31 30.61 5.83
N ALA A 187 -15.29 31.45 5.65
CA ALA A 187 -13.91 30.99 5.56
C ALA A 187 -13.42 30.39 6.89
N HIS A 188 -13.78 30.98 8.04
CA HIS A 188 -13.43 30.42 9.34
C HIS A 188 -14.16 29.10 9.61
N THR A 189 -15.43 29.01 9.23
CA THR A 189 -16.22 27.78 9.36
C THR A 189 -15.64 26.64 8.53
N ILE A 190 -15.35 26.89 7.25
CA ILE A 190 -14.77 25.89 6.32
C ILE A 190 -13.37 25.48 6.81
N SER A 191 -12.51 26.45 7.14
CA SER A 191 -11.18 26.17 7.69
C SER A 191 -11.23 25.35 8.98
N ALA A 192 -12.15 25.65 9.89
CA ALA A 192 -12.33 24.88 11.11
C ALA A 192 -12.77 23.45 10.81
N ALA A 193 -13.73 23.27 9.89
CA ALA A 193 -14.20 21.95 9.49
C ALA A 193 -13.08 21.10 8.88
N LEU A 194 -12.27 21.69 7.99
CA LEU A 194 -11.12 21.02 7.37
C LEU A 194 -9.99 20.72 8.36
N CYS A 195 -9.79 21.57 9.36
CA CYS A 195 -8.85 21.29 10.46
C CYS A 195 -9.29 20.07 11.28
N TYR A 196 -10.56 20.02 11.71
CA TYR A 196 -11.08 18.86 12.43
C TYR A 196 -11.07 17.60 11.57
N ALA A 197 -11.38 17.71 10.27
CA ALA A 197 -11.27 16.59 9.33
C ALA A 197 -9.83 16.07 9.24
N THR A 198 -8.84 16.96 9.16
CA THR A 198 -7.41 16.59 9.15
C THR A 198 -6.98 15.89 10.44
N GLN A 199 -7.44 16.43 11.58
CA GLN A 199 -7.16 15.84 12.89
C GLN A 199 -7.76 14.45 13.00
N LEU A 200 -9.04 14.30 12.61
CA LEU A 200 -9.72 13.02 12.61
C LEU A 200 -9.00 12.02 11.70
N VAL A 201 -8.66 12.39 10.47
CA VAL A 201 -7.95 11.52 9.50
C VAL A 201 -6.61 11.05 10.05
N THR A 202 -5.88 11.91 10.76
CA THR A 202 -4.60 11.56 11.39
C THR A 202 -4.80 10.59 12.56
N ILE A 203 -5.84 10.77 13.37
CA ILE A 203 -6.17 9.84 14.45
C ILE A 203 -6.63 8.49 13.88
N LEU A 204 -7.48 8.51 12.84
CA LEU A 204 -7.95 7.30 12.16
C LEU A 204 -6.79 6.52 11.54
N SER A 205 -5.85 7.20 10.88
CA SER A 205 -4.67 6.55 10.30
C SER A 205 -3.81 5.88 11.36
N HIS A 206 -3.66 6.52 12.52
CA HIS A 206 -2.96 5.96 13.67
C HIS A 206 -3.67 4.73 14.26
N ILE A 207 -4.99 4.80 14.47
CA ILE A 207 -5.78 3.67 15.00
C ILE A 207 -5.74 2.49 14.02
N LEU A 208 -5.89 2.76 12.73
CA LEU A 208 -5.91 1.75 11.67
C LEU A 208 -4.52 1.21 11.32
N ASP A 209 -3.45 1.88 11.76
CA ASP A 209 -2.05 1.60 11.43
C ASP A 209 -1.81 1.65 9.91
N VAL A 210 -2.24 2.76 9.31
CA VAL A 210 -2.10 3.04 7.87
C VAL A 210 -1.30 4.32 7.70
N ASN A 211 -0.18 4.22 6.96
CA ASN A 211 0.61 5.40 6.61
C ASN A 211 -0.12 6.23 5.55
N LEU A 212 -0.27 7.53 5.80
CA LEU A 212 -0.89 8.45 4.86
C LEU A 212 0.11 8.85 3.76
N PRO A 213 -0.30 8.89 2.48
CA PRO A 213 0.60 9.20 1.37
C PRO A 213 1.01 10.68 1.34
N LYS A 214 0.18 11.60 1.85
CA LYS A 214 0.47 13.03 1.88
C LYS A 214 0.68 13.50 3.32
N ARG A 215 1.78 14.20 3.55
CA ARG A 215 2.00 14.91 4.83
C ARG A 215 1.12 16.15 4.86
N LEU A 216 0.31 16.25 5.91
CA LEU A 216 -0.62 17.35 6.11
C LEU A 216 -0.74 17.63 7.62
N CYS A 217 -0.42 18.85 8.02
CA CYS A 217 -0.51 19.28 9.41
C CYS A 217 -1.87 19.95 9.67
N ASN A 218 -2.44 19.74 10.86
CA ASN A 218 -3.72 20.38 11.25
C ASN A 218 -3.67 21.92 11.13
N SER A 219 -2.51 22.52 11.38
CA SER A 219 -2.29 23.96 11.31
C SER A 219 -2.37 24.53 9.89
N GLU A 220 -2.32 23.70 8.83
CA GLU A 220 -2.40 24.19 7.45
C GLU A 220 -3.69 24.97 7.20
N PHE A 221 -4.83 24.52 7.75
CA PHE A 221 -6.11 25.22 7.58
C PHE A 221 -6.37 26.31 8.64
N CYS A 222 -5.57 26.38 9.70
CA CYS A 222 -5.72 27.33 10.81
C CYS A 222 -5.00 28.67 10.60
N GLY A 223 -4.22 28.81 9.52
CA GLY A 223 -3.51 30.05 9.21
C GLY A 223 -4.45 31.21 8.89
N GLU A 224 -4.00 32.44 9.13
CA GLU A 224 -4.74 33.63 8.69
C GLU A 224 -4.80 33.70 7.16
N ASN A 225 -6.00 33.48 6.60
CA ASN A 225 -6.36 33.69 5.20
C ASN A 225 -5.41 33.01 4.19
N LEU A 226 -5.52 31.69 4.05
CA LEU A 226 -4.83 30.98 2.97
C LEU A 226 -5.29 31.53 1.61
N ASN A 227 -4.33 31.84 0.74
CA ASN A 227 -4.66 32.12 -0.66
C ASN A 227 -5.31 30.89 -1.31
N ARG A 228 -6.09 31.13 -2.38
CA ARG A 228 -6.86 30.10 -3.09
C ARG A 228 -6.00 28.90 -3.48
N HIS A 229 -4.83 29.13 -4.05
CA HIS A 229 -3.93 28.06 -4.49
C HIS A 229 -3.47 27.16 -3.33
N ARG A 230 -2.99 27.74 -2.22
CA ARG A 230 -2.50 26.99 -1.05
C ARG A 230 -3.63 26.21 -0.39
N PHE A 231 -4.81 26.83 -0.27
CA PHE A 231 -6.01 26.17 0.24
C PHE A 231 -6.38 24.94 -0.60
N THR A 232 -6.49 25.10 -1.92
CA THR A 232 -6.83 24.00 -2.84
C THR A 232 -5.80 22.88 -2.77
N ARG A 233 -4.50 23.21 -2.74
CA ARG A 233 -3.43 22.21 -2.61
C ARG A 233 -3.53 21.42 -1.31
N SER A 234 -3.75 22.07 -0.18
CA SER A 234 -3.92 21.41 1.12
C SER A 234 -5.21 20.57 1.18
N LEU A 235 -6.31 21.06 0.60
CA LEU A 235 -7.56 20.31 0.49
C LEU A 235 -7.41 19.04 -0.37
N ASN A 236 -6.70 19.13 -1.49
CA ASN A 236 -6.41 17.98 -2.34
C ASN A 236 -5.58 16.93 -1.60
N LYS A 237 -4.52 17.35 -0.87
CA LYS A 237 -3.75 16.44 0.00
C LYS A 237 -4.63 15.73 1.02
N LEU A 238 -5.55 16.46 1.67
CA LEU A 238 -6.49 15.90 2.64
C LEU A 238 -7.39 14.84 1.97
N ASN A 239 -7.96 15.16 0.82
CA ASN A 239 -8.84 14.26 0.08
C ASN A 239 -8.10 13.00 -0.41
N THR A 240 -6.83 13.12 -0.85
CA THR A 240 -5.97 11.95 -1.15
C THR A 240 -5.80 11.04 0.07
N ASN A 241 -5.51 11.62 1.23
CA ASN A 241 -5.35 10.86 2.46
C ASN A 241 -6.66 10.15 2.88
N ILE A 242 -7.79 10.84 2.76
CA ILE A 242 -9.12 10.26 3.05
C ILE A 242 -9.40 9.08 2.12
N LEU A 243 -9.23 9.25 0.81
CA LEU A 243 -9.44 8.18 -0.15
C LEU A 243 -8.52 6.98 0.10
N HIS A 244 -7.25 7.24 0.42
CA HIS A 244 -6.30 6.20 0.78
C HIS A 244 -6.76 5.38 1.99
N LEU A 245 -7.29 6.04 3.04
CA LEU A 245 -7.91 5.34 4.17
C LEU A 245 -9.15 4.54 3.75
N CYS A 246 -10.03 5.13 2.94
CA CYS A 246 -11.21 4.42 2.40
C CYS A 246 -10.83 3.15 1.65
N PHE A 247 -9.81 3.20 0.79
CA PHE A 247 -9.30 2.03 0.07
C PHE A 247 -8.69 0.99 1.02
N SER A 248 -7.91 1.42 2.02
CA SER A 248 -7.32 0.51 3.01
C SER A 248 -8.38 -0.32 3.76
N GLN A 249 -9.54 0.30 4.01
CA GLN A 249 -10.67 -0.29 4.72
C GLN A 249 -11.75 -0.83 3.77
N HIS A 250 -11.45 -1.01 2.47
CA HIS A 250 -12.35 -1.61 1.47
C HIS A 250 -13.74 -0.96 1.43
N VAL A 251 -13.80 0.38 1.52
CA VAL A 251 -15.03 1.12 1.22
C VAL A 251 -15.35 0.97 -0.27
N ASN A 252 -16.63 0.76 -0.62
CA ASN A 252 -17.04 0.62 -2.01
C ASN A 252 -16.65 1.88 -2.80
N SER A 253 -15.79 1.72 -3.81
CA SER A 253 -15.33 2.82 -4.64
C SER A 253 -16.48 3.55 -5.33
N GLU A 254 -17.61 2.89 -5.60
CA GLU A 254 -18.81 3.50 -6.25
C GLU A 254 -19.46 4.59 -5.41
N LYS A 255 -19.23 4.57 -4.11
CA LYS A 255 -19.72 5.61 -3.19
C LYS A 255 -18.73 6.75 -3.01
N LEU A 256 -17.47 6.55 -3.39
CA LEU A 256 -16.40 7.51 -3.13
C LEU A 256 -16.33 8.54 -4.25
N HIS A 257 -16.09 9.78 -3.87
CA HIS A 257 -15.88 10.89 -4.80
C HIS A 257 -14.63 11.69 -4.41
N PRO A 258 -13.73 12.05 -5.35
CA PRO A 258 -12.44 12.70 -5.04
C PRO A 258 -12.55 13.96 -4.19
N HIS A 259 -13.63 14.72 -4.36
CA HIS A 259 -13.79 16.01 -3.69
C HIS A 259 -14.71 15.98 -2.47
N HIS A 260 -15.39 14.86 -2.17
CA HIS A 260 -16.35 14.80 -1.06
C HIS A 260 -15.67 14.49 0.27
N THR A 261 -15.04 15.50 0.89
CA THR A 261 -14.21 15.36 2.08
C THR A 261 -14.91 14.64 3.24
N LEU A 262 -15.92 15.24 3.87
CA LEU A 262 -16.59 14.66 5.05
C LEU A 262 -17.45 13.44 4.70
N ARG A 263 -18.07 13.43 3.51
CA ARG A 263 -18.92 12.31 3.06
C ARG A 263 -18.12 11.01 2.92
N ASN A 264 -16.91 11.08 2.36
CA ASN A 264 -16.03 9.92 2.27
C ASN A 264 -15.65 9.39 3.66
N ILE A 265 -15.37 10.29 4.63
CA ILE A 265 -15.11 9.90 6.02
C ILE A 265 -16.34 9.21 6.62
N MET A 266 -17.55 9.72 6.39
CA MET A 266 -18.78 9.06 6.84
C MET A 266 -18.93 7.64 6.27
N PHE A 267 -18.60 7.41 4.99
CA PHE A 267 -18.61 6.06 4.42
C PHE A 267 -17.53 5.15 5.04
N LEU A 268 -16.35 5.69 5.35
CA LEU A 268 -15.28 4.96 6.03
C LEU A 268 -15.71 4.48 7.41
N VAL A 269 -16.29 5.36 8.23
CA VAL A 269 -16.64 5.08 9.64
C VAL A 269 -18.07 4.55 9.83
N SER A 270 -18.84 4.40 8.76
CA SER A 270 -20.20 3.89 8.81
C SER A 270 -20.28 2.50 9.44
N LEU A 271 -21.35 2.26 10.21
CA LEU A 271 -21.67 0.95 10.77
C LEU A 271 -21.87 -0.13 9.69
N ASP A 272 -22.22 0.28 8.47
CA ASP A 272 -22.39 -0.62 7.33
C ASP A 272 -21.04 -1.11 6.75
N ASN A 273 -19.92 -0.48 7.15
CA ASN A 273 -18.58 -0.87 6.72
C ASN A 273 -18.04 -2.05 7.55
N ASN A 274 -18.36 -3.26 7.12
CA ASN A 274 -17.88 -4.50 7.76
C ASN A 274 -16.36 -4.70 7.72
N ASN A 275 -15.64 -3.95 6.89
CA ASN A 275 -14.18 -4.04 6.73
C ASN A 275 -13.41 -3.03 7.58
N LEU A 276 -14.11 -2.15 8.33
CA LEU A 276 -13.44 -1.20 9.21
C LEU A 276 -12.60 -1.91 10.28
N GLY A 277 -11.33 -1.50 10.40
CA GLY A 277 -10.33 -2.09 11.30
C GLY A 277 -9.45 -3.16 10.65
N ARG A 278 -9.70 -3.52 9.39
CA ARG A 278 -8.96 -4.56 8.66
C ARG A 278 -7.47 -4.22 8.56
N THR A 279 -6.65 -5.27 8.61
CA THR A 279 -5.22 -5.23 8.30
C THR A 279 -4.95 -6.10 7.07
N GLY A 280 -4.16 -5.61 6.12
CA GLY A 280 -3.75 -6.38 4.94
C GLY A 280 -3.52 -5.50 3.72
N SER A 281 -3.16 -6.14 2.62
CA SER A 281 -3.00 -5.46 1.34
C SER A 281 -4.35 -4.93 0.82
N PHE A 282 -4.29 -3.80 0.13
CA PHE A 282 -5.41 -3.19 -0.59
C PHE A 282 -4.90 -2.64 -1.91
N GLU A 283 -5.85 -2.33 -2.79
CA GLU A 283 -5.58 -1.70 -4.08
C GLU A 283 -6.14 -0.28 -4.04
N VAL A 284 -5.40 0.65 -4.63
CA VAL A 284 -5.82 2.04 -4.81
C VAL A 284 -6.37 2.17 -6.23
N SER A 285 -7.54 2.78 -6.38
CA SER A 285 -8.12 3.06 -7.69
C SER A 285 -7.40 4.25 -8.31
N SER A 286 -6.56 3.99 -9.31
CA SER A 286 -5.78 5.02 -10.02
C SER A 286 -6.67 6.12 -10.59
N ASP A 287 -7.82 5.76 -11.18
CA ASP A 287 -8.78 6.72 -11.74
C ASP A 287 -9.24 7.77 -10.72
N LEU A 288 -9.48 7.35 -9.46
CA LEU A 288 -9.96 8.24 -8.42
C LEU A 288 -8.84 9.10 -7.83
N GLU A 289 -7.61 8.58 -7.80
CA GLU A 289 -6.41 9.32 -7.38
C GLU A 289 -6.03 10.39 -8.41
N GLU A 290 -6.05 10.05 -9.71
CA GLU A 290 -5.81 10.98 -10.82
C GLU A 290 -6.87 12.09 -10.87
N SER A 291 -8.11 11.78 -10.48
CA SER A 291 -9.20 12.77 -10.42
C SER A 291 -9.08 13.81 -9.30
N ILE A 292 -8.14 13.64 -8.36
CA ILE A 292 -7.87 14.63 -7.30
C ILE A 292 -7.06 15.81 -7.87
N GLU A 293 -6.25 15.56 -8.91
CA GLU A 293 -5.56 16.61 -9.63
C GLU A 293 -6.55 17.39 -10.49
N PHE A 294 -7.24 18.33 -9.85
CA PHE A 294 -7.89 19.41 -10.57
C PHE A 294 -6.80 20.22 -11.27
N VAL A 295 -6.59 19.96 -12.56
CA VAL A 295 -5.86 20.87 -13.46
C VAL A 295 -6.72 22.13 -13.55
N GLU A 296 -6.38 23.16 -12.77
CA GLU A 296 -6.75 24.50 -13.22
C GLU A 296 -6.06 24.72 -14.57
N PRO A 297 -6.81 25.03 -15.65
CA PRO A 297 -6.19 25.57 -16.84
C PRO A 297 -5.45 26.81 -16.37
N GLU A 298 -4.15 26.90 -16.64
CA GLU A 298 -3.36 28.08 -16.29
C GLU A 298 -4.14 29.34 -16.61
N ALA A 299 -4.63 30.00 -15.56
CA ALA A 299 -5.20 31.32 -15.67
C ALA A 299 -4.06 32.17 -16.22
N SER A 300 -4.23 32.51 -17.48
CA SER A 300 -3.23 33.20 -18.26
C SER A 300 -2.95 34.53 -17.58
N GLY A 301 -1.79 34.62 -16.92
CA GLY A 301 -1.16 35.84 -16.43
C GLY A 301 -1.94 36.64 -15.39
N LEU A 302 -1.66 36.41 -14.11
CA LEU A 302 -1.48 37.52 -13.17
C LEU A 302 -0.28 37.21 -12.26
N THR A 303 0.58 38.20 -12.20
CA THR A 303 1.93 38.27 -11.65
C THR A 303 2.03 37.70 -10.24
N GLU A 304 3.00 36.82 -10.03
CA GLU A 304 3.57 36.59 -8.71
C GLU A 304 4.15 37.91 -8.18
N GLU A 305 3.60 38.41 -7.08
CA GLU A 305 4.31 39.36 -6.22
C GLU A 305 4.59 38.68 -4.88
N SER A 306 5.73 37.99 -4.87
CA SER A 306 6.74 37.98 -3.82
C SER A 306 6.25 38.31 -2.40
N GLY A 307 5.91 37.25 -1.66
CA GLY A 307 6.02 37.19 -0.21
C GLY A 307 6.86 35.98 0.14
N ASP A 308 8.10 36.22 0.56
CA ASP A 308 9.01 35.23 1.15
C ASP A 308 8.35 34.61 2.39
N GLU A 309 7.61 33.52 2.19
CA GLU A 309 7.07 32.68 3.24
C GLU A 309 7.60 31.28 2.98
N SER A 310 8.56 30.86 3.82
CA SER A 310 9.22 29.57 3.76
C SER A 310 8.19 28.47 3.55
N VAL A 311 8.12 27.95 2.34
CA VAL A 311 7.43 26.71 2.06
C VAL A 311 8.23 25.67 2.82
N THR A 312 7.69 25.18 3.95
CA THR A 312 8.13 23.91 4.53
C THR A 312 7.68 22.81 3.58
N ASP A 313 8.30 22.75 2.40
CA ASP A 313 8.20 21.64 1.48
C ASP A 313 9.11 20.52 2.00
N GLU A 314 8.68 19.94 3.12
CA GLU A 314 9.29 18.74 3.69
C GLU A 314 8.84 17.49 2.92
N GLU A 315 8.70 17.61 1.58
CA GLU A 315 8.53 16.50 0.64
C GLU A 315 9.78 16.23 -0.21
N THR A 316 10.87 17.01 -0.09
CA THR A 316 12.12 16.74 -0.86
C THR A 316 13.44 16.87 -0.10
N ASP A 317 13.46 16.94 1.23
CA ASP A 317 14.71 16.64 1.98
C ASP A 317 14.83 15.13 2.26
N LEU A 318 14.83 14.34 1.17
CA LEU A 318 15.60 13.10 1.20
C LEU A 318 17.06 13.53 1.14
N GLY A 319 17.59 13.83 2.32
CA GLY A 319 18.97 14.21 2.51
C GLY A 319 19.87 13.38 1.61
N THR A 320 20.79 14.07 0.95
CA THR A 320 21.89 13.62 0.09
C THR A 320 22.83 12.60 0.79
N ASP A 321 22.35 11.95 1.85
CA ASP A 321 23.07 11.09 2.78
C ASP A 321 22.83 9.60 2.53
N TRP A 322 21.93 9.22 1.60
CA TRP A 322 21.79 7.83 1.16
C TRP A 322 22.97 7.31 0.32
N GLU A 323 23.85 8.19 -0.17
CA GLU A 323 25.11 7.79 -0.83
C GLU A 323 26.35 7.94 0.07
N THR A 324 26.23 8.54 1.26
CA THR A 324 27.38 8.77 2.13
C THR A 324 27.41 7.75 3.25
N VAL A 325 27.84 6.53 2.93
CA VAL A 325 28.21 5.54 3.96
C VAL A 325 29.31 6.17 4.83
N PRO A 326 29.16 6.27 6.17
CA PRO A 326 30.23 6.74 7.02
C PRO A 326 31.47 5.87 6.78
N SER A 327 32.56 6.48 6.33
CA SER A 327 33.84 5.79 6.24
C SER A 327 34.12 5.14 7.59
N PRO A 328 34.42 3.84 7.66
CA PRO A 328 34.74 3.19 8.92
C PRO A 328 35.97 3.90 9.48
N ARG A 329 35.79 4.68 10.54
CA ARG A 329 36.92 5.03 11.40
C ARG A 329 37.31 3.71 12.05
N PHE A 330 38.30 3.06 11.45
CA PHE A 330 38.97 1.90 12.02
C PHE A 330 39.22 2.20 13.50
N CYS A 331 38.73 1.30 14.36
CA CYS A 331 39.06 1.33 15.77
C CYS A 331 40.58 1.43 15.90
N ASP A 332 41.04 2.45 16.63
CA ASP A 332 42.43 2.61 17.02
C ASP A 332 42.87 1.36 17.78
N ILE A 333 43.59 0.47 17.09
CA ILE A 333 44.29 -0.64 17.72
C ILE A 333 45.48 0.00 18.46
N PRO A 334 45.62 -0.19 19.79
CA PRO A 334 46.72 0.42 20.53
C PRO A 334 48.05 -0.07 19.98
N SER A 335 48.84 0.85 19.45
CA SER A 335 50.15 0.57 18.90
C SER A 335 51.08 0.10 20.02
N GLN A 336 51.51 -1.17 19.96
CA GLN A 336 52.75 -1.57 20.61
C GLN A 336 53.93 -0.92 19.88
N ALA A 337 54.84 -0.41 20.69
CA ALA A 337 56.02 0.31 20.30
C ALA A 337 56.95 -0.47 19.35
N GLY A 338 57.63 0.30 18.50
CA GLY A 338 59.01 0.01 18.13
C GLY A 338 59.22 -0.31 16.65
N LEU A 339 60.26 0.33 16.11
CA LEU A 339 60.92 0.06 14.84
C LEU A 339 60.12 0.55 13.62
N SER A 340 60.64 1.23 12.61
CA SER A 340 61.90 1.91 12.31
C SER A 340 61.81 2.21 10.80
N ALA A 341 62.34 3.35 10.37
CA ALA A 341 62.88 3.59 9.03
C ALA A 341 61.92 3.78 7.82
N PHE A 342 62.08 4.95 7.20
CA PHE A 342 62.29 5.18 5.75
C PHE A 342 61.50 4.31 4.77
N ASN A 343 60.60 4.89 3.97
CA ASN A 343 60.97 5.54 2.69
C ASN A 343 59.74 6.03 1.91
N HIS A 344 59.98 7.09 1.15
CA HIS A 344 59.07 7.77 0.24
C HIS A 344 58.97 7.05 -1.12
N ASN A 345 57.86 7.31 -1.84
CA ASN A 345 57.62 7.10 -3.28
C ASN A 345 57.41 5.66 -3.78
N LEU A 346 56.26 5.38 -4.40
CA LEU A 346 56.06 5.67 -5.82
C LEU A 346 54.59 5.48 -6.24
N MET A 347 54.16 6.43 -7.06
CA MET A 347 52.89 6.54 -7.76
C MET A 347 52.96 5.74 -9.07
N TRP A 348 51.98 4.88 -9.37
CA TRP A 348 51.64 4.47 -10.74
C TRP A 348 50.15 4.11 -10.88
N ARG A 349 49.46 4.90 -11.72
CA ARG A 349 48.19 4.58 -12.38
C ARG A 349 48.44 3.52 -13.47
N CYS A 350 47.44 2.67 -13.74
CA CYS A 350 46.82 2.51 -15.06
C CYS A 350 45.72 1.42 -15.08
N SER A 351 44.51 1.87 -15.38
CA SER A 351 43.56 1.37 -16.40
C SER A 351 43.38 -0.13 -16.68
N SER A 352 42.11 -0.54 -16.60
CA SER A 352 41.49 -1.76 -17.13
C SER A 352 41.22 -1.69 -18.65
N PRO A 353 41.07 -2.85 -19.32
CA PRO A 353 40.05 -2.98 -20.37
C PRO A 353 39.27 -4.33 -20.37
N THR A 354 37.95 -4.20 -20.53
CA THR A 354 36.97 -4.90 -21.39
C THR A 354 37.24 -6.31 -22.00
N SER A 355 36.48 -7.32 -21.51
CA SER A 355 35.66 -8.42 -22.14
C SER A 355 35.99 -9.11 -23.50
N PRO A 356 35.28 -10.20 -23.89
CA PRO A 356 35.34 -11.66 -23.56
C PRO A 356 35.76 -12.48 -24.86
N PRO A 357 35.59 -13.83 -25.10
CA PRO A 357 34.31 -14.61 -25.09
C PRO A 357 34.39 -16.17 -24.85
N THR A 358 33.21 -16.81 -24.92
CA THR A 358 32.88 -18.17 -25.44
C THR A 358 33.03 -19.47 -24.62
N THR A 359 31.87 -20.13 -24.41
CA THR A 359 31.53 -21.57 -24.53
C THR A 359 32.37 -22.65 -23.83
N ALA A 360 31.74 -23.43 -22.94
CA ALA A 360 31.31 -24.82 -23.20
C ALA A 360 30.98 -25.58 -21.90
N SER A 361 30.07 -26.53 -22.05
CA SER A 361 29.43 -27.42 -21.08
C SER A 361 30.40 -28.34 -20.32
N SER A 362 30.10 -28.63 -19.04
CA SER A 362 29.82 -29.99 -18.51
C SER A 362 30.10 -30.13 -17.00
N ALA A 363 29.14 -30.79 -16.35
CA ALA A 363 29.19 -31.59 -15.12
C ALA A 363 30.35 -31.43 -14.11
N SER A 364 30.01 -31.16 -12.85
CA SER A 364 30.50 -32.01 -11.75
C SER A 364 29.69 -31.83 -10.47
N SER A 365 29.39 -32.98 -9.87
CA SER A 365 28.86 -33.17 -8.54
C SER A 365 29.86 -32.70 -7.48
N GLY A 366 29.39 -32.04 -6.43
CA GLY A 366 30.20 -31.68 -5.27
C GLY A 366 29.33 -31.47 -4.03
N CYS A 367 29.21 -32.51 -3.22
CA CYS A 367 28.54 -32.51 -1.92
C CYS A 367 29.55 -32.02 -0.87
N PHE A 368 29.20 -31.05 -0.01
CA PHE A 368 29.72 -31.03 1.37
C PHE A 368 28.73 -30.34 2.33
N THR A 369 28.38 -31.12 3.34
CA THR A 369 27.70 -30.81 4.60
C THR A 369 28.49 -29.83 5.48
N ALA A 370 27.79 -28.92 6.16
CA ALA A 370 27.81 -28.77 7.63
C ALA A 370 27.02 -27.51 8.06
N ILE A 371 25.95 -27.67 8.85
CA ILE A 371 25.55 -26.63 9.81
C ILE A 371 25.46 -27.27 11.20
N SER A 372 26.22 -26.63 12.07
CA SER A 372 26.51 -26.89 13.47
C SER A 372 25.35 -26.51 14.39
N LYS A 373 25.46 -27.07 15.60
CA LYS A 373 24.64 -26.84 16.78
C LYS A 373 24.80 -25.42 17.37
N LEU A 374 23.73 -25.01 18.08
CA LEU A 374 23.67 -24.33 19.40
C LEU A 374 24.06 -22.85 19.55
N SER A 375 23.07 -22.04 19.94
CA SER A 375 22.94 -21.19 21.17
C SER A 375 21.88 -20.13 20.85
N ARG A 376 20.72 -19.97 21.53
CA ARG A 376 20.43 -19.64 22.94
C ARG A 376 21.51 -18.83 23.63
N ILE A 377 21.33 -17.52 23.64
CA ILE A 377 21.73 -16.61 24.71
C ILE A 377 20.61 -15.58 24.88
N ASP A 378 20.10 -15.56 26.12
CA ASP A 378 19.38 -14.54 26.90
C ASP A 378 18.28 -13.67 26.27
#